data_AF-A0A941EYH9-F1
#
_entry.id   AF-A0A941EYH9-F1
#
_cell.length_a   1.000
_cell.length_b   1.000
_cell.length_c   1.000
_cell.angle_alpha   90.00
_cell.angle_beta   90.00
_cell.angle_gamma   90.00
#
_symmetry.space_group_name_H-M   'P 1'
#
loop_
_entity.id
_entity.type
_entity.pdbx_description
1 polymer ?
#
loop_
_entity_poly.entity_id
_entity_poly.type
_entity_poly.pdbx_seq_one_letter_code
_entity_poly.pdbx_strand_id
1 'polypeptide(L)'
;MTDVCARPRAWWQRALSEDELEVAGDAPCWTAFAAEALEKAPPCARAPEGALLGTTGFETILAPFAAASAERVRCATAGVDDALDMAAILDAFTQRLAATLGGLAARTLVLELNVARVTGRLAGETSAARFRDFVRQTASRDGLAALLDEYAVLGRLLAQAALHAADALAEVLLRLAADRTRLAADLFAGRDPGLLVELRTAAGDGHRHGRAVALLRFADGSRLVYKPRSLAAHRHFNELLAWFNARTAGPALRAVAVVEGDGYGWAEFIPHRPCADAGEFEGFYERQGALLALMYALDGTDLHFENLIACGGEPVLVDVETLFHPPTLLAADTPPDPAWRALESSVDRVGLLPRLFLGEESALDLSGLGGDPGRHWPIETVAWAEAGTDAMRLVRERRTFESGLNRPVLAAAARGTDATSAAESAAAYGPGPEPADFTEAFVAGFRAAYRTIAAAAEELTGPAGLLHRFAKDEIRIVLRGTHVYATLLEESTHPDCLRAGADRDGLLAWLRESPFGGPGGRLLEAAEQADLWNGDVPLFTARPGAAAVWSADGTLIPGALAETGLDRVRRKIAAMGGADLHDQEWIVRASFAARPGT
;
A
#
# COMPACT_ATOMS: atom_id res chain seq x y z
N MET A 1 -30.94 -46.05 19.78
CA MET A 1 -29.87 -45.71 18.82
C MET A 1 -29.52 -44.25 19.06
N THR A 2 -28.81 -44.04 20.16
CA THR A 2 -27.39 -43.60 20.17
C THR A 2 -27.27 -42.15 19.77
N ASP A 3 -27.58 -41.34 20.78
CA ASP A 3 -27.05 -40.03 21.09
C ASP A 3 -25.58 -39.95 20.64
N VAL A 4 -25.35 -39.34 19.47
CA VAL A 4 -24.00 -38.96 19.05
C VAL A 4 -23.68 -37.74 19.89
N CYS A 5 -22.88 -37.96 20.94
CA CYS A 5 -22.24 -36.93 21.73
C CYS A 5 -21.61 -35.91 20.77
N ALA A 6 -22.32 -34.80 20.51
CA ALA A 6 -21.82 -33.73 19.67
C ALA A 6 -20.58 -33.20 20.39
N ARG A 7 -19.40 -33.47 19.82
CA ARG A 7 -18.16 -32.85 20.32
C ARG A 7 -18.42 -31.34 20.41
N PRO A 8 -18.02 -30.66 21.49
CA PRO A 8 -18.13 -29.21 21.56
C PRO A 8 -17.52 -28.64 20.28
N ARG A 9 -18.31 -27.86 19.52
CA ARG A 9 -17.79 -27.20 18.31
C ARG A 9 -16.61 -26.35 18.73
N ALA A 10 -15.45 -26.59 18.13
CA ALA A 10 -14.27 -25.79 18.42
C ALA A 10 -14.56 -24.33 18.02
N TRP A 11 -14.14 -23.38 18.86
CA TRP A 11 -14.47 -21.95 18.70
C TRP A 11 -14.17 -21.43 17.27
N TRP A 12 -13.07 -21.90 16.69
CA TRP A 12 -12.61 -21.53 15.35
C TRP A 12 -13.55 -21.90 14.21
N GLN A 13 -14.48 -22.86 14.40
CA GLN A 13 -15.47 -23.21 13.37
C GLN A 13 -16.41 -22.04 13.06
N ARG A 14 -16.67 -21.15 14.04
CA ARG A 14 -17.45 -19.93 13.80
C ARG A 14 -16.68 -18.88 12.97
N ALA A 15 -15.37 -19.03 12.84
CA ALA A 15 -14.53 -18.10 12.10
C ALA A 15 -14.32 -18.46 10.63
N LEU A 16 -14.91 -19.57 10.17
CA LEU A 16 -14.87 -19.99 8.77
C LEU A 16 -15.89 -19.21 7.94
N SER A 17 -15.54 -18.90 6.70
CA SER A 17 -16.50 -18.36 5.73
C SER A 17 -17.53 -19.42 5.34
N GLU A 18 -18.62 -19.00 4.70
CA GLU A 18 -19.63 -19.93 4.15
C GLU A 18 -18.99 -20.98 3.22
N ASP A 19 -18.11 -20.56 2.31
CA ASP A 19 -17.43 -21.45 1.36
C ASP A 19 -16.49 -22.46 2.06
N GLU A 20 -15.79 -22.04 3.12
CA GLU A 20 -14.91 -22.92 3.88
C GLU A 20 -15.68 -23.94 4.71
N LEU A 21 -16.87 -23.59 5.21
CA LEU A 21 -17.74 -24.50 5.97
C LEU A 21 -18.23 -25.68 5.12
N GLU A 22 -18.42 -25.48 3.81
CA GLU A 22 -18.84 -26.53 2.88
C GLU A 22 -17.72 -27.55 2.58
N VAL A 23 -16.46 -27.14 2.73
CA VAL A 23 -15.27 -27.91 2.30
C VAL A 23 -14.43 -28.42 3.49
N ALA A 24 -14.64 -27.91 4.70
CA ALA A 24 -13.76 -28.15 5.85
C ALA A 24 -13.72 -29.64 6.31
N GLY A 25 -12.54 -30.26 6.17
CA GLY A 25 -12.19 -31.55 6.78
C GLY A 25 -11.30 -31.43 8.02
N ASP A 26 -10.22 -30.63 7.94
CA ASP A 26 -9.21 -30.42 8.99
C ASP A 26 -9.17 -28.97 9.49
N ALA A 27 -8.56 -28.73 10.66
CA ALA A 27 -8.42 -27.38 11.24
C ALA A 27 -7.41 -26.54 10.45
N PRO A 28 -7.73 -25.28 10.07
CA PRO A 28 -6.78 -24.39 9.37
C PRO A 28 -5.50 -24.10 10.17
N CYS A 29 -4.38 -23.84 9.50
CA CYS A 29 -3.07 -23.62 10.14
C CYS A 29 -3.06 -22.45 11.15
N TRP A 30 -3.84 -21.40 10.92
CA TRP A 30 -3.94 -20.24 11.83
C TRP A 30 -4.53 -20.64 13.20
N THR A 31 -5.31 -21.74 13.27
CA THR A 31 -5.88 -22.23 14.54
C THR A 31 -4.80 -22.75 15.49
N ALA A 32 -3.80 -23.46 14.95
CA ALA A 32 -2.68 -23.96 15.72
C ALA A 32 -1.79 -22.82 16.23
N PHE A 33 -1.56 -21.79 15.40
CA PHE A 33 -0.84 -20.59 15.82
C PHE A 33 -1.58 -19.80 16.90
N ALA A 34 -2.91 -19.65 16.79
CA ALA A 34 -3.71 -19.01 17.82
C ALA A 34 -3.61 -19.75 19.17
N ALA A 35 -3.60 -21.09 19.15
CA ALA A 35 -3.40 -21.89 20.36
C ALA A 35 -1.99 -21.68 20.96
N GLU A 36 -0.95 -21.64 20.13
CA GLU A 36 0.41 -21.34 20.58
C GLU A 36 0.50 -19.95 21.25
N ALA A 37 -0.10 -18.93 20.63
CA ALA A 37 -0.15 -17.58 21.18
C ALA A 37 -0.90 -17.55 22.53
N LEU A 38 -2.00 -18.29 22.67
CA LEU A 38 -2.73 -18.42 23.95
C LEU A 38 -1.89 -19.11 25.03
N GLU A 39 -1.10 -20.12 24.69
CA GLU A 39 -0.20 -20.78 25.65
C GLU A 39 0.88 -19.83 26.17
N LYS A 40 1.38 -18.93 25.32
CA LYS A 40 2.35 -17.88 25.70
C LYS A 40 1.72 -16.76 26.52
N ALA A 41 0.39 -16.61 26.54
CA ALA A 41 -0.28 -15.62 27.38
C ALA A 41 -0.06 -15.94 28.88
N PRO A 42 0.27 -14.92 29.70
CA PRO A 42 0.56 -15.12 31.11
C PRO A 42 -0.71 -15.49 31.89
N PRO A 43 -0.63 -16.33 32.93
CA PRO A 43 -1.79 -16.59 33.80
C PRO A 43 -2.26 -15.31 34.52
N CYS A 44 -1.33 -14.41 34.84
CA CYS A 44 -1.59 -13.09 35.41
C CYS A 44 -0.79 -12.05 34.63
N ALA A 45 -1.45 -11.18 33.89
CA ALA A 45 -0.80 -10.09 33.18
C ALA A 45 -0.49 -8.90 34.11
N ARG A 46 0.41 -8.02 33.68
CA ARG A 46 0.63 -6.70 34.28
C ARG A 46 0.09 -5.64 33.33
N ALA A 47 -0.59 -4.64 33.89
CA ALA A 47 -1.03 -3.50 33.11
C ALA A 47 0.18 -2.59 32.77
N PRO A 48 0.15 -1.90 31.62
CA PRO A 48 1.18 -0.93 31.28
C PRO A 48 1.17 0.28 32.22
N GLU A 49 2.36 0.79 32.50
CA GLU A 49 2.58 2.02 33.28
C GLU A 49 2.64 3.25 32.36
N GLY A 50 2.37 4.43 32.91
CA GLY A 50 2.44 5.70 32.18
C GLY A 50 1.11 6.14 31.53
N ALA A 51 1.21 7.16 30.68
CA ALA A 51 0.08 7.72 29.94
C ALA A 51 -0.22 6.86 28.72
N LEU A 52 -1.50 6.55 28.50
CA LEU A 52 -1.97 5.72 27.40
C LEU A 52 -2.81 6.60 26.47
N LEU A 53 -2.31 6.83 25.25
CA LEU A 53 -2.94 7.60 24.18
C LEU A 53 -3.43 6.68 23.05
N GLY A 54 -4.49 7.08 22.34
CA GLY A 54 -5.04 6.28 21.23
C GLY A 54 -5.38 4.85 21.66
N THR A 55 -4.81 3.85 20.97
CA THR A 55 -4.99 2.41 21.27
C THR A 55 -3.92 1.85 22.21
N THR A 56 -3.01 2.68 22.74
CA THR A 56 -1.93 2.18 23.60
C THR A 56 -2.48 1.51 24.86
N GLY A 57 -1.81 0.43 25.25
CA GLY A 57 -2.21 -0.54 26.25
C GLY A 57 -2.89 -1.78 25.68
N PHE A 58 -3.52 -1.71 24.50
CA PHE A 58 -4.08 -2.91 23.84
C PHE A 58 -3.00 -3.83 23.28
N GLU A 59 -1.83 -3.30 22.92
CA GLU A 59 -0.66 -4.09 22.55
C GLU A 59 -0.24 -5.06 23.65
N THR A 60 -0.50 -4.75 24.92
CA THR A 60 -0.21 -5.66 26.05
C THR A 60 -1.09 -6.91 26.00
N ILE A 61 -2.36 -6.76 25.59
CA ILE A 61 -3.30 -7.87 25.46
C ILE A 61 -2.86 -8.79 24.32
N LEU A 62 -2.35 -8.22 23.23
CA LEU A 62 -2.03 -8.96 22.00
C LEU A 62 -0.54 -9.29 21.86
N ALA A 63 0.28 -8.94 22.85
CA ALA A 63 1.71 -9.25 22.91
C ALA A 63 2.04 -10.75 22.72
N PRO A 64 1.22 -11.72 23.20
CA PRO A 64 1.53 -13.13 22.98
C PRO A 64 1.57 -13.54 21.49
N PHE A 65 0.71 -12.96 20.65
CA PHE A 65 0.73 -13.18 19.19
C PHE A 65 2.01 -12.62 18.57
N ALA A 66 2.39 -11.39 18.93
CA ALA A 66 3.61 -10.77 18.41
C ALA A 66 4.88 -11.51 18.85
N ALA A 67 4.93 -11.99 20.09
CA ALA A 67 6.04 -12.78 20.61
C ALA A 67 6.17 -14.14 19.89
N ALA A 68 5.06 -14.83 19.64
CA ALA A 68 5.05 -16.07 18.86
C ALA A 68 5.56 -15.84 17.43
N SER A 69 5.13 -14.76 16.78
CA SER A 69 5.62 -14.36 15.46
C SER A 69 7.13 -14.08 15.46
N ALA A 70 7.65 -13.38 16.47
CA ALA A 70 9.08 -13.07 16.56
C ALA A 70 9.94 -14.34 16.74
N GLU A 71 9.45 -15.32 17.50
CA GLU A 71 10.11 -16.63 17.63
C GLU A 71 10.11 -17.38 16.30
N ARG A 72 8.99 -17.36 15.57
CA ARG A 72 8.89 -17.95 14.24
C ARG A 72 9.88 -17.33 13.25
N VAL A 73 10.02 -16.00 13.23
CA VAL A 73 11.02 -15.30 12.41
C VAL A 73 12.42 -15.78 12.78
N ARG A 74 12.76 -15.77 14.08
CA ARG A 74 14.07 -16.23 14.56
C ARG A 74 14.39 -17.66 14.12
N CYS A 75 13.41 -18.57 14.19
CA CYS A 75 13.58 -19.95 13.72
C CYS A 75 13.75 -20.02 12.20
N ALA A 76 12.98 -19.25 11.43
CA ALA A 76 13.02 -19.25 9.96
C ALA A 76 14.32 -18.64 9.40
N THR A 77 14.93 -17.70 10.12
CA THR A 77 16.16 -17.01 9.71
C THR A 77 17.42 -17.55 10.40
N ALA A 78 17.35 -18.73 11.02
CA ALA A 78 18.49 -19.34 11.68
C ALA A 78 19.65 -19.52 10.69
N GLY A 79 20.80 -18.88 10.98
CA GLY A 79 21.99 -18.93 10.13
C GLY A 79 22.22 -17.70 9.25
N VAL A 80 21.44 -16.64 9.41
CA VAL A 80 21.58 -15.37 8.66
C VAL A 80 22.11 -14.22 9.55
N ASP A 81 22.63 -14.54 10.73
CA ASP A 81 22.84 -13.58 11.82
C ASP A 81 24.00 -12.59 11.59
N ASP A 82 25.05 -12.97 10.85
CA ASP A 82 26.29 -12.19 10.77
C ASP A 82 26.13 -10.81 10.11
N ALA A 83 25.03 -10.60 9.37
CA ALA A 83 24.75 -9.40 8.59
C ALA A 83 23.58 -8.56 9.12
N LEU A 84 22.95 -8.99 10.22
CA LEU A 84 21.69 -8.45 10.73
C LEU A 84 21.79 -8.11 12.21
N ASP A 85 21.32 -6.94 12.63
CA ASP A 85 21.03 -6.69 14.04
C ASP A 85 19.69 -7.37 14.41
N MET A 86 19.72 -8.70 14.54
CA MET A 86 18.52 -9.51 14.77
C MET A 86 17.77 -9.11 16.04
N ALA A 87 18.47 -8.65 17.08
CA ALA A 87 17.84 -8.19 18.31
C ALA A 87 17.03 -6.92 18.04
N ALA A 88 17.64 -5.89 17.45
CA ALA A 88 16.95 -4.64 17.14
C ALA A 88 15.78 -4.84 16.16
N ILE A 89 15.96 -5.68 15.14
CA ILE A 89 14.93 -5.98 14.14
C ILE A 89 13.73 -6.68 14.78
N LEU A 90 13.96 -7.73 15.58
CA LEU A 90 12.88 -8.49 16.22
C LEU A 90 12.15 -7.67 17.28
N ASP A 91 12.86 -6.82 18.03
CA ASP A 91 12.25 -5.94 19.02
C ASP A 91 11.32 -4.91 18.34
N ALA A 92 11.82 -4.24 17.28
CA ALA A 92 11.02 -3.29 16.51
C ALA A 92 9.82 -3.96 15.82
N PHE A 93 10.01 -5.17 15.28
CA PHE A 93 8.95 -5.98 14.69
C PHE A 93 7.87 -6.33 15.73
N THR A 94 8.27 -6.84 16.90
CA THR A 94 7.34 -7.27 17.95
C THR A 94 6.49 -6.10 18.43
N GLN A 95 7.12 -4.94 18.70
CA GLN A 95 6.40 -3.74 19.15
C GLN A 95 5.40 -3.24 18.10
N ARG A 96 5.83 -3.14 16.84
CA ARG A 96 4.96 -2.70 15.74
C ARG A 96 3.81 -3.66 15.49
N LEU A 97 4.08 -4.97 15.46
CA LEU A 97 3.05 -5.99 15.26
C LEU A 97 2.02 -5.98 16.40
N ALA A 98 2.47 -5.89 17.66
CA ALA A 98 1.53 -5.81 18.79
C ALA A 98 0.64 -4.56 18.70
N ALA A 99 1.17 -3.42 18.26
CA ALA A 99 0.39 -2.22 18.01
C ALA A 99 -0.61 -2.38 16.85
N THR A 100 -0.20 -2.99 15.73
CA THR A 100 -1.09 -3.29 14.59
C THR A 100 -2.25 -4.21 15.00
N LEU A 101 -1.93 -5.28 15.72
CA LEU A 101 -2.93 -6.23 16.23
C LEU A 101 -3.87 -5.55 17.23
N GLY A 102 -3.33 -4.71 18.12
CA GLY A 102 -4.12 -3.89 19.05
C GLY A 102 -5.07 -2.93 18.35
N GLY A 103 -4.64 -2.31 17.24
CA GLY A 103 -5.49 -1.51 16.36
C GLY A 103 -6.62 -2.31 15.72
N LEU A 104 -6.31 -3.51 15.21
CA LEU A 104 -7.29 -4.42 14.60
C LEU A 104 -8.38 -4.84 15.61
N ALA A 105 -8.00 -5.07 16.87
CA ALA A 105 -8.93 -5.46 17.93
C ALA A 105 -9.62 -4.28 18.63
N ALA A 106 -9.26 -3.03 18.32
CA ALA A 106 -9.60 -1.87 19.15
C ALA A 106 -11.11 -1.65 19.32
N ARG A 107 -11.91 -1.78 18.25
CA ARG A 107 -13.37 -1.62 18.31
C ARG A 107 -14.01 -2.62 19.28
N THR A 108 -13.58 -3.88 19.23
CA THR A 108 -14.04 -4.95 20.13
C THR A 108 -13.56 -4.73 21.56
N LEU A 109 -12.30 -4.37 21.76
CA LEU A 109 -11.75 -4.13 23.09
C LEU A 109 -12.44 -2.95 23.78
N VAL A 110 -12.77 -1.89 23.04
CA VAL A 110 -13.51 -0.73 23.58
C VAL A 110 -14.96 -1.09 23.88
N LEU A 111 -15.62 -1.93 23.06
CA LEU A 111 -16.94 -2.47 23.39
C LEU A 111 -16.88 -3.26 24.70
N GLU A 112 -15.97 -4.22 24.83
CA GLU A 112 -15.83 -5.05 26.02
C GLU A 112 -15.45 -4.25 27.27
N LEU A 113 -14.61 -3.23 27.13
CA LEU A 113 -14.31 -2.28 28.19
C LEU A 113 -15.58 -1.58 28.68
N ASN A 114 -16.42 -1.11 27.76
CA ASN A 114 -17.68 -0.48 28.09
C ASN A 114 -18.64 -1.47 28.78
N VAL A 115 -18.75 -2.70 28.29
CA VAL A 115 -19.56 -3.76 28.93
C VAL A 115 -19.05 -4.02 30.35
N ALA A 116 -17.74 -4.16 30.55
CA ALA A 116 -17.14 -4.38 31.87
C ALA A 116 -17.40 -3.20 32.82
N ARG A 117 -17.33 -1.96 32.31
CA ARG A 117 -17.63 -0.74 33.07
C ARG A 117 -19.09 -0.71 33.54
N VAL A 118 -20.05 -0.87 32.63
CA VAL A 118 -21.48 -0.76 32.98
C VAL A 118 -21.99 -1.94 33.82
N THR A 119 -21.31 -3.08 33.78
CA THR A 119 -21.60 -4.26 34.62
C THR A 119 -20.84 -4.28 35.94
N GLY A 120 -19.99 -3.27 36.22
CA GLY A 120 -19.28 -3.14 37.49
C GLY A 120 -18.17 -4.18 37.71
N ARG A 121 -17.59 -4.73 36.63
CA ARG A 121 -16.53 -5.76 36.66
C ARG A 121 -15.10 -5.20 36.79
N LEU A 122 -14.94 -3.88 36.73
CA LEU A 122 -13.64 -3.21 36.77
C LEU A 122 -13.29 -2.73 38.18
N ALA A 123 -12.10 -3.08 38.66
CA ALA A 123 -11.55 -2.58 39.90
C ALA A 123 -10.73 -1.29 39.67
N GLY A 124 -10.85 -0.32 40.59
CA GLY A 124 -10.05 0.91 40.57
C GLY A 124 -10.85 2.16 40.93
N GLU A 125 -10.23 3.04 41.73
CA GLU A 125 -10.85 4.28 42.19
C GLU A 125 -10.98 5.32 41.06
N THR A 126 -10.07 5.30 40.09
CA THR A 126 -10.05 6.24 38.96
C THR A 126 -10.39 5.54 37.64
N SER A 127 -10.86 6.32 36.66
CA SER A 127 -11.14 5.81 35.31
C SER A 127 -9.92 5.17 34.64
N ALA A 128 -8.73 5.74 34.84
CA ALA A 128 -7.48 5.15 34.36
C ALA A 128 -7.10 3.85 35.10
N ALA A 129 -7.38 3.76 36.40
CA ALA A 129 -7.15 2.51 37.15
C ALA A 129 -8.07 1.39 36.65
N ARG A 130 -9.35 1.70 36.37
CA ARG A 130 -10.31 0.73 35.81
C ARG A 130 -9.94 0.28 34.40
N PHE A 131 -9.41 1.17 33.56
CA PHE A 131 -8.84 0.78 32.26
C PHE A 131 -7.66 -0.18 32.40
N ARG A 132 -6.70 0.12 33.29
CA ARG A 132 -5.56 -0.76 33.55
C ARG A 132 -6.01 -2.12 34.07
N ASP A 133 -7.04 -2.15 34.92
CA ASP A 133 -7.61 -3.40 35.40
C ASP A 133 -8.26 -4.20 34.27
N PHE A 134 -8.99 -3.55 33.35
CA PHE A 134 -9.47 -4.21 32.13
C PHE A 134 -8.33 -4.84 31.33
N VAL A 135 -7.29 -4.06 31.00
CA VAL A 135 -6.13 -4.58 30.24
C VAL A 135 -5.49 -5.77 30.96
N ARG A 136 -5.32 -5.69 32.28
CA ARG A 136 -4.77 -6.77 33.11
C ARG A 136 -5.62 -8.04 33.07
N GLN A 137 -6.95 -7.91 33.15
CA GLN A 137 -7.87 -9.04 33.10
C GLN A 137 -7.86 -9.68 31.70
N THR A 138 -8.00 -8.88 30.65
CA THR A 138 -8.09 -9.35 29.26
C THR A 138 -6.77 -9.90 28.74
N ALA A 139 -5.62 -9.36 29.16
CA ALA A 139 -4.29 -9.86 28.79
C ALA A 139 -3.89 -11.17 29.51
N SER A 140 -4.67 -11.62 30.49
CA SER A 140 -4.46 -12.95 31.07
C SER A 140 -4.82 -14.04 30.07
N ARG A 141 -4.27 -15.25 30.23
CA ARG A 141 -4.60 -16.41 29.39
C ARG A 141 -6.11 -16.66 29.31
N ASP A 142 -6.79 -16.65 30.45
CA ASP A 142 -8.23 -16.89 30.51
C ASP A 142 -9.03 -15.75 29.86
N GLY A 143 -8.60 -14.51 30.07
CA GLY A 143 -9.22 -13.33 29.46
C GLY A 143 -9.08 -13.31 27.95
N LEU A 144 -7.89 -13.61 27.43
CA LEU A 144 -7.63 -13.67 26.00
C LEU A 144 -8.37 -14.86 25.37
N ALA A 145 -8.38 -16.02 26.03
CA ALA A 145 -9.15 -17.17 25.56
C ALA A 145 -10.66 -16.86 25.48
N ALA A 146 -11.22 -16.18 26.49
CA ALA A 146 -12.61 -15.76 26.48
C ALA A 146 -12.91 -14.75 25.36
N LEU A 147 -11.99 -13.83 25.08
CA LEU A 147 -12.12 -12.88 23.96
C LEU A 147 -12.17 -13.61 22.61
N LEU A 148 -11.29 -14.58 22.39
CA LEU A 148 -11.25 -15.33 21.12
C LEU A 148 -12.43 -16.29 20.98
N ASP A 149 -12.95 -16.81 22.10
CA ASP A 149 -14.17 -17.61 22.06
C ASP A 149 -15.39 -16.74 21.73
N GLU A 150 -15.56 -15.56 22.33
CA GLU A 150 -16.69 -14.68 21.97
C GLU A 150 -16.57 -14.18 20.52
N TYR A 151 -15.37 -13.73 20.13
CA TYR A 151 -15.08 -13.13 18.82
C TYR A 151 -14.19 -14.04 17.97
N ALA A 152 -14.74 -15.16 17.51
CA ALA A 152 -13.98 -16.18 16.79
C ALA A 152 -13.31 -15.66 15.50
N VAL A 153 -13.99 -14.80 14.74
CA VAL A 153 -13.41 -14.19 13.52
C VAL A 153 -12.26 -13.24 13.89
N LEU A 154 -12.35 -12.51 15.02
CA LEU A 154 -11.22 -11.72 15.51
C LEU A 154 -9.99 -12.61 15.77
N GLY A 155 -10.18 -13.77 16.41
CA GLY A 155 -9.09 -14.72 16.64
C GLY A 155 -8.42 -15.19 15.35
N ARG A 156 -9.21 -15.43 14.30
CA ARG A 156 -8.68 -15.73 12.96
C ARG A 156 -7.85 -14.58 12.39
N LEU A 157 -8.40 -13.37 12.36
CA LEU A 157 -7.71 -12.20 11.78
C LEU A 157 -6.40 -11.89 12.50
N LEU A 158 -6.39 -11.98 13.82
CA LEU A 158 -5.19 -11.79 14.64
C LEU A 158 -4.12 -12.84 14.33
N ALA A 159 -4.52 -14.11 14.24
CA ALA A 159 -3.60 -15.19 13.91
C ALA A 159 -3.04 -15.07 12.48
N GLN A 160 -3.89 -14.76 11.49
CA GLN A 160 -3.47 -14.55 10.11
C GLN A 160 -2.52 -13.35 10.00
N ALA A 161 -2.89 -12.18 10.54
CA ALA A 161 -2.04 -11.00 10.49
C ALA A 161 -0.67 -11.23 11.14
N ALA A 162 -0.63 -11.95 12.27
CA ALA A 162 0.60 -12.30 12.97
C ALA A 162 1.48 -13.30 12.18
N LEU A 163 0.87 -14.32 11.55
CA LEU A 163 1.58 -15.28 10.70
C LEU A 163 2.12 -14.61 9.44
N HIS A 164 1.28 -13.86 8.74
CA HIS A 164 1.64 -13.14 7.51
C HIS A 164 2.79 -12.16 7.76
N ALA A 165 2.74 -11.40 8.87
CA ALA A 165 3.81 -10.49 9.23
C ALA A 165 5.14 -11.22 9.54
N ALA A 166 5.07 -12.38 10.21
CA ALA A 166 6.26 -13.19 10.49
C ALA A 166 6.88 -13.75 9.20
N ASP A 167 6.06 -14.34 8.34
CA ASP A 167 6.50 -14.94 7.09
C ASP A 167 7.06 -13.87 6.13
N ALA A 168 6.42 -12.70 6.04
CA ALA A 168 6.90 -11.58 5.25
C ALA A 168 8.25 -11.04 5.76
N LEU A 169 8.42 -10.86 7.07
CA LEU A 169 9.71 -10.41 7.62
C LEU A 169 10.82 -11.44 7.35
N ALA A 170 10.56 -12.72 7.63
CA ALA A 170 11.53 -13.78 7.37
C ALA A 170 11.91 -13.84 5.88
N GLU A 171 10.93 -13.71 4.98
CA GLU A 171 11.15 -13.67 3.54
C GLU A 171 12.11 -12.54 3.13
N VAL A 172 11.92 -11.31 3.63
CA VAL A 172 12.82 -10.18 3.31
C VAL A 172 14.23 -10.42 3.83
N LEU A 173 14.38 -10.92 5.05
CA LEU A 173 15.69 -11.15 5.67
C LEU A 173 16.47 -12.25 4.93
N LEU A 174 15.80 -13.35 4.56
CA LEU A 174 16.40 -14.43 3.78
C LEU A 174 16.82 -13.95 2.38
N ARG A 175 15.97 -13.18 1.69
CA ARG A 175 16.27 -12.61 0.37
C ARG A 175 17.42 -11.62 0.44
N LEU A 176 17.46 -10.75 1.46
CA LEU A 176 18.55 -9.79 1.66
C LEU A 176 19.90 -10.50 1.79
N ALA A 177 19.94 -11.58 2.56
CA ALA A 177 21.16 -12.34 2.75
C ALA A 177 21.61 -13.06 1.48
N ALA A 178 20.68 -13.65 0.74
CA ALA A 178 20.96 -14.30 -0.54
C ALA A 178 21.49 -13.31 -1.59
N ASP A 179 20.94 -12.09 -1.63
CA ASP A 179 21.28 -11.09 -2.65
C ASP A 179 22.40 -10.13 -2.24
N ARG A 180 22.91 -10.19 -1.01
CA ARG A 180 23.83 -9.20 -0.45
C ARG A 180 25.00 -8.83 -1.36
N THR A 181 25.66 -9.82 -1.96
CA THR A 181 26.80 -9.59 -2.87
C THR A 181 26.39 -8.84 -4.14
N ARG A 182 25.22 -9.17 -4.71
CA ARG A 182 24.67 -8.50 -5.89
C ARG A 182 24.28 -7.06 -5.56
N LEU A 183 23.63 -6.86 -4.41
CA LEU A 183 23.25 -5.53 -3.92
C LEU A 183 24.47 -4.63 -3.69
N ALA A 184 25.53 -5.18 -3.08
CA ALA A 184 26.79 -4.46 -2.90
C ALA A 184 27.36 -3.97 -4.24
N ALA A 185 27.40 -4.85 -5.25
CA ALA A 185 27.90 -4.52 -6.58
C ALA A 185 27.05 -3.47 -7.30
N ASP A 186 25.73 -3.67 -7.34
CA ASP A 186 24.85 -2.96 -8.27
C ASP A 186 24.20 -1.70 -7.65
N LEU A 187 23.99 -1.67 -6.33
CA LEU A 187 23.29 -0.57 -5.64
C LEU A 187 24.16 0.19 -4.61
N PHE A 188 25.28 -0.38 -4.18
CA PHE A 188 26.18 0.24 -3.21
C PHE A 188 27.60 0.49 -3.76
N ALA A 189 27.75 0.52 -5.09
CA ALA A 189 29.01 0.81 -5.78
C ALA A 189 30.18 -0.08 -5.31
N GLY A 190 29.92 -1.37 -5.13
CA GLY A 190 30.87 -2.39 -4.70
C GLY A 190 31.19 -2.39 -3.19
N ARG A 191 30.52 -1.58 -2.37
CA ARG A 191 30.76 -1.51 -0.92
C ARG A 191 29.68 -2.24 -0.14
N ASP A 192 30.09 -3.00 0.86
CA ASP A 192 29.16 -3.58 1.83
C ASP A 192 28.64 -2.47 2.76
N PRO A 193 27.31 -2.22 2.85
CA PRO A 193 26.74 -1.19 3.71
C PRO A 193 26.75 -1.54 5.22
N GLY A 194 27.23 -2.73 5.58
CA GLY A 194 27.32 -3.20 6.98
C GLY A 194 25.99 -3.77 7.50
N LEU A 195 25.84 -3.82 8.82
CA LEU A 195 24.68 -4.46 9.46
C LEU A 195 23.37 -3.78 9.05
N LEU A 196 22.34 -4.58 8.78
CA LEU A 196 20.98 -4.06 8.74
C LEU A 196 20.55 -3.70 10.16
N VAL A 197 20.28 -2.42 10.41
CA VAL A 197 19.91 -1.90 11.75
C VAL A 197 18.44 -1.54 11.85
N GLU A 198 17.75 -1.38 10.72
CA GLU A 198 16.32 -1.10 10.72
C GLU A 198 15.62 -1.61 9.47
N LEU A 199 14.43 -2.16 9.65
CA LEU A 199 13.50 -2.51 8.59
C LEU A 199 12.10 -1.98 8.97
N ARG A 200 11.59 -1.10 8.11
CA ARG A 200 10.23 -0.56 8.19
C ARG A 200 9.46 -1.02 6.96
N THR A 201 8.27 -1.56 7.13
CA THR A 201 7.32 -1.65 6.03
C THR A 201 6.89 -0.23 5.67
N ALA A 202 6.93 0.11 4.39
CA ALA A 202 6.40 1.38 3.92
C ALA A 202 4.92 1.49 4.30
N ALA A 203 4.44 2.70 4.56
CA ALA A 203 3.01 2.94 4.69
C ALA A 203 2.37 2.54 3.35
N GLY A 204 1.52 1.53 3.36
CA GLY A 204 0.94 0.95 2.16
C GLY A 204 0.18 -0.32 2.49
N ASP A 205 -0.60 -0.78 1.52
CA ASP A 205 -1.45 -1.94 1.69
C ASP A 205 -0.64 -3.24 1.68
N GLY A 206 -0.93 -4.14 2.62
CA GLY A 206 -0.50 -5.52 2.53
C GLY A 206 -1.21 -6.23 1.38
N HIS A 207 -0.45 -6.99 0.59
CA HIS A 207 -0.96 -7.86 -0.46
C HIS A 207 -0.36 -9.25 -0.31
N ARG A 208 -0.98 -10.28 -0.90
CA ARG A 208 -0.40 -11.64 -0.99
C ARG A 208 0.11 -12.15 0.37
N HIS A 209 -0.75 -12.18 1.37
CA HIS A 209 -0.47 -12.55 2.76
C HIS A 209 0.47 -11.54 3.46
N GLY A 210 0.07 -10.27 3.50
CA GLY A 210 0.73 -9.21 4.27
C GLY A 210 2.08 -8.74 3.72
N ARG A 211 2.45 -9.12 2.49
CA ARG A 211 3.67 -8.61 1.84
C ARG A 211 3.46 -7.14 1.47
N ALA A 212 4.41 -6.32 1.86
CA ALA A 212 4.43 -4.89 1.56
C ALA A 212 5.84 -4.44 1.14
N VAL A 213 5.92 -3.28 0.50
CA VAL A 213 7.20 -2.61 0.25
C VAL A 213 7.89 -2.35 1.60
N ALA A 214 9.21 -2.54 1.67
CA ALA A 214 9.97 -2.30 2.90
C ALA A 214 11.16 -1.37 2.65
N LEU A 215 11.37 -0.41 3.55
CA LEU A 215 12.54 0.45 3.64
C LEU A 215 13.53 -0.14 4.64
N LEU A 216 14.76 -0.35 4.17
CA LEU A 216 15.86 -0.89 4.95
C LEU A 216 16.89 0.22 5.20
N ARG A 217 17.43 0.27 6.42
CA ARG A 217 18.57 1.15 6.77
C ARG A 217 19.72 0.33 7.34
N PHE A 218 20.91 0.59 6.82
CA PHE A 218 22.16 -0.05 7.23
C PHE A 218 22.96 0.83 8.20
N ALA A 219 23.94 0.21 8.87
CA ALA A 219 24.76 0.85 9.90
C ALA A 219 25.57 2.06 9.39
N ASP A 220 25.95 2.08 8.11
CA ASP A 220 26.65 3.21 7.48
C ASP A 220 25.70 4.37 7.10
N GLY A 221 24.39 4.22 7.31
CA GLY A 221 23.35 5.17 6.93
C GLY A 221 22.76 4.97 5.53
N SER A 222 23.32 4.05 4.73
CA SER A 222 22.78 3.67 3.43
C SER A 222 21.38 3.07 3.58
N ARG A 223 20.57 3.22 2.52
CA ARG A 223 19.17 2.81 2.50
C ARG A 223 18.85 2.04 1.24
N LEU A 224 17.84 1.17 1.34
CA LEU A 224 17.40 0.30 0.26
C LEU A 224 15.89 0.09 0.32
N VAL A 225 15.24 -0.02 -0.83
CA VAL A 225 13.82 -0.33 -0.94
C VAL A 225 13.66 -1.76 -1.43
N TYR A 226 12.95 -2.58 -0.67
CA TYR A 226 12.52 -3.92 -1.06
C TYR A 226 11.10 -3.87 -1.59
N LYS A 227 10.85 -4.51 -2.73
CA LYS A 227 9.51 -4.64 -3.33
C LYS A 227 9.19 -6.14 -3.48
N PRO A 228 8.13 -6.67 -2.85
CA PRO A 228 7.75 -8.09 -2.92
C PRO A 228 7.04 -8.47 -4.23
N ARG A 229 7.54 -7.95 -5.35
CA ARG A 229 7.04 -8.18 -6.71
C ARG A 229 8.17 -8.02 -7.73
N SER A 230 8.00 -8.58 -8.91
CA SER A 230 8.97 -8.43 -10.00
C SER A 230 9.21 -6.96 -10.34
N LEU A 231 10.48 -6.60 -10.59
CA LEU A 231 10.88 -5.29 -11.09
C LEU A 231 11.26 -5.30 -12.58
N ALA A 232 10.84 -6.32 -13.33
CA ALA A 232 11.09 -6.44 -14.76
C ALA A 232 10.54 -5.24 -15.55
N ALA A 233 9.29 -4.84 -15.25
CA ALA A 233 8.67 -3.65 -15.81
C ALA A 233 9.49 -2.38 -15.51
N HIS A 234 10.04 -2.28 -14.29
CA HIS A 234 10.88 -1.13 -13.89
C HIS A 234 12.21 -1.11 -14.64
N ARG A 235 12.88 -2.26 -14.78
CA ARG A 235 14.10 -2.35 -15.60
C ARG A 235 13.83 -1.97 -17.06
N HIS A 236 12.77 -2.50 -17.68
CA HIS A 236 12.42 -2.13 -19.04
C HIS A 236 12.00 -0.64 -19.16
N PHE A 237 11.38 -0.08 -18.12
CA PHE A 237 11.12 1.36 -18.06
C PHE A 237 12.42 2.17 -18.01
N ASN A 238 13.43 1.75 -17.24
CA ASN A 238 14.75 2.39 -17.25
C ASN A 238 15.42 2.33 -18.63
N GLU A 239 15.28 1.21 -19.36
CA GLU A 239 15.76 1.08 -20.74
C GLU A 239 15.02 2.07 -21.67
N LEU A 240 13.71 2.26 -21.48
CA LEU A 240 12.92 3.26 -22.18
C LEU A 240 13.36 4.70 -21.84
N LEU A 241 13.64 5.00 -20.57
CA LEU A 241 14.18 6.30 -20.17
C LEU A 241 15.53 6.56 -20.81
N ALA A 242 16.42 5.56 -20.86
CA ALA A 242 17.71 5.68 -21.55
C ALA A 242 17.52 5.94 -23.06
N TRP A 243 16.60 5.22 -23.71
CA TRP A 243 16.24 5.43 -25.11
C TRP A 243 15.68 6.84 -25.35
N PHE A 244 14.83 7.34 -24.45
CA PHE A 244 14.18 8.65 -24.52
C PHE A 244 15.20 9.77 -24.32
N ASN A 245 16.04 9.66 -23.28
CA ASN A 245 17.08 10.62 -22.95
C ASN A 245 18.10 10.79 -24.08
N ALA A 246 18.34 9.74 -24.88
CA ALA A 246 19.22 9.81 -26.05
C ALA A 246 18.61 10.57 -27.25
N ARG A 247 17.30 10.85 -27.23
CA ARG A 247 16.55 11.45 -28.35
C ARG A 247 15.92 12.80 -28.02
N THR A 248 15.57 13.01 -26.77
CA THR A 248 14.92 14.25 -26.34
C THR A 248 15.90 15.43 -26.45
N ALA A 249 15.39 16.58 -26.91
CA ALA A 249 16.09 17.86 -26.82
C ALA A 249 15.83 18.57 -25.48
N GLY A 250 14.88 18.06 -24.68
CA GLY A 250 14.54 18.58 -23.35
C GLY A 250 15.41 17.95 -22.25
N PRO A 251 15.10 18.25 -20.97
CA PRO A 251 15.84 17.72 -19.84
C PRO A 251 15.72 16.19 -19.73
N ALA A 252 16.83 15.54 -19.35
CA ALA A 252 16.86 14.11 -19.12
C ALA A 252 16.03 13.72 -17.89
N LEU A 253 15.38 12.55 -17.99
CA LEU A 253 14.62 11.91 -16.91
C LEU A 253 15.51 10.96 -16.12
N ARG A 254 15.38 10.98 -14.80
CA ARG A 254 16.16 10.11 -13.91
C ARG A 254 15.53 8.72 -13.82
N ALA A 255 16.35 7.70 -14.03
CA ALA A 255 16.03 6.30 -13.78
C ALA A 255 16.30 5.93 -12.31
N VAL A 256 15.61 4.90 -11.81
CA VAL A 256 15.85 4.32 -10.47
C VAL A 256 16.61 3.01 -10.65
N ALA A 257 17.80 2.89 -10.05
CA ALA A 257 18.56 1.65 -10.09
C ALA A 257 17.79 0.51 -9.39
N VAL A 258 17.70 -0.65 -10.06
CA VAL A 258 16.98 -1.82 -9.56
C VAL A 258 17.80 -3.11 -9.72
N VAL A 259 17.61 -4.05 -8.80
CA VAL A 259 18.14 -5.42 -8.85
C VAL A 259 16.97 -6.38 -8.75
N GLU A 260 16.80 -7.23 -9.77
CA GLU A 260 15.69 -8.19 -9.84
C GLU A 260 15.99 -9.49 -9.07
N GLY A 261 15.03 -9.94 -8.28
CA GLY A 261 14.99 -11.29 -7.73
C GLY A 261 13.98 -12.16 -8.48
N ASP A 262 13.79 -13.40 -8.00
CA ASP A 262 12.73 -14.28 -8.52
C ASP A 262 11.38 -13.91 -7.90
N GLY A 263 10.57 -13.12 -8.62
CA GLY A 263 9.27 -12.65 -8.15
C GLY A 263 9.30 -11.50 -7.14
N TYR A 264 10.47 -10.90 -6.90
CA TYR A 264 10.68 -9.72 -6.05
C TYR A 264 11.77 -8.82 -6.64
N GLY A 265 12.09 -7.70 -6.01
CA GLY A 265 13.28 -6.94 -6.35
C GLY A 265 13.64 -5.86 -5.34
N TRP A 266 14.79 -5.25 -5.59
CA TRP A 266 15.37 -4.19 -4.78
C TRP A 266 15.53 -2.94 -5.63
N ALA A 267 15.23 -1.78 -5.07
CA ALA A 267 15.42 -0.48 -5.70
C ALA A 267 16.31 0.40 -4.82
N GLU A 268 17.12 1.25 -5.45
CA GLU A 268 17.83 2.29 -4.73
C GLU A 268 16.85 3.18 -3.96
N PHE A 269 17.29 3.73 -2.83
CA PHE A 269 16.51 4.70 -2.08
C PHE A 269 16.66 6.08 -2.72
N ILE A 270 15.55 6.69 -3.12
CA ILE A 270 15.51 8.06 -3.64
C ILE A 270 15.14 9.01 -2.49
N PRO A 271 16.07 9.88 -2.03
CA PRO A 271 15.76 10.84 -0.98
C PRO A 271 14.96 12.02 -1.54
N HIS A 272 14.07 12.58 -0.72
CA HIS A 272 13.55 13.91 -0.98
C HIS A 272 14.66 14.95 -0.72
N ARG A 273 14.94 15.82 -1.68
CA ARG A 273 15.97 16.87 -1.58
C ARG A 273 15.44 18.20 -2.08
N PRO A 274 15.80 19.33 -1.44
CA PRO A 274 15.41 20.63 -1.92
C PRO A 274 16.14 20.98 -3.23
N CYS A 275 15.52 21.80 -4.05
CA CYS A 275 16.16 22.49 -5.16
C CYS A 275 17.25 23.43 -4.64
N ALA A 276 18.31 23.60 -5.43
CA ALA A 276 19.41 24.51 -5.11
C ALA A 276 18.95 25.98 -5.13
N ASP A 277 18.12 26.33 -6.11
CA ASP A 277 17.49 27.64 -6.25
C ASP A 277 16.17 27.53 -7.03
N ALA A 278 15.44 28.64 -7.12
CA ALA A 278 14.13 28.69 -7.76
C ALA A 278 14.18 28.46 -9.30
N GLY A 279 15.36 28.59 -9.92
CA GLY A 279 15.54 28.32 -11.35
C GLY A 279 15.42 26.83 -11.70
N GLU A 280 15.64 25.93 -10.73
CA GLU A 280 15.46 24.48 -10.95
C GLU A 280 13.98 24.07 -11.08
N PHE A 281 13.03 24.90 -10.64
CA PHE A 281 11.61 24.58 -10.70
C PHE A 281 11.09 24.44 -12.13
N GLU A 282 11.55 25.30 -13.03
CA GLU A 282 11.11 25.24 -14.44
C GLU A 282 11.50 23.89 -15.07
N GLY A 283 12.77 23.49 -14.88
CA GLY A 283 13.26 22.19 -15.34
C GLY A 283 12.61 20.99 -14.63
N PHE A 284 12.17 21.14 -13.38
CA PHE A 284 11.42 20.12 -12.67
C PHE A 284 10.05 19.87 -13.33
N TYR A 285 9.28 20.93 -13.59
CA TYR A 285 7.96 20.80 -14.22
C TYR A 285 8.04 20.44 -15.70
N GLU A 286 9.08 20.87 -16.42
CA GLU A 286 9.36 20.39 -17.79
C GLU A 286 9.58 18.86 -17.80
N ARG A 287 10.36 18.33 -16.86
CA ARG A 287 10.53 16.87 -16.70
C ARG A 287 9.22 16.16 -16.34
N GLN A 288 8.37 16.76 -15.51
CA GLN A 288 7.05 16.18 -15.22
C GLN A 288 6.15 16.12 -16.45
N GLY A 289 6.17 17.16 -17.30
CA GLY A 289 5.50 17.12 -18.59
C GLY A 289 5.99 15.98 -19.47
N ALA A 290 7.32 15.77 -19.52
CA ALA A 290 7.90 14.67 -20.27
C ALA A 290 7.50 13.28 -19.70
N LEU A 291 7.46 13.13 -18.38
CA LEU A 291 6.95 11.93 -17.71
C LEU A 291 5.48 11.68 -18.07
N LEU A 292 4.63 12.71 -18.09
CA LEU A 292 3.23 12.57 -18.48
C LEU A 292 3.08 11.98 -19.89
N ALA A 293 3.89 12.45 -20.85
CA ALA A 293 3.83 11.97 -22.23
C ALA A 293 4.23 10.48 -22.35
N LEU A 294 5.26 10.06 -21.60
CA LEU A 294 5.68 8.65 -21.56
C LEU A 294 4.59 7.77 -20.93
N MET A 295 4.02 8.20 -19.81
CA MET A 295 2.96 7.46 -19.12
C MET A 295 1.69 7.39 -19.97
N TYR A 296 1.33 8.49 -20.64
CA TYR A 296 0.22 8.52 -21.61
C TYR A 296 0.43 7.51 -22.73
N ALA A 297 1.63 7.48 -23.35
CA ALA A 297 1.94 6.58 -24.45
C ALA A 297 1.87 5.10 -24.03
N LEU A 298 2.19 4.78 -22.77
CA LEU A 298 2.21 3.42 -22.23
C LEU A 298 0.90 2.98 -21.57
N ASP A 299 -0.17 3.79 -21.62
CA ASP A 299 -1.39 3.56 -20.82
C ASP A 299 -1.07 3.33 -19.33
N GLY A 300 -0.10 4.08 -18.80
CA GLY A 300 0.18 4.13 -17.38
C GLY A 300 -0.95 4.84 -16.62
N THR A 301 -1.18 4.43 -15.38
CA THR A 301 -2.16 5.03 -14.49
C THR A 301 -1.62 5.07 -13.05
N ASP A 302 -2.42 5.56 -12.10
CA ASP A 302 -2.10 5.56 -10.67
C ASP A 302 -0.81 6.34 -10.31
N LEU A 303 -0.50 7.42 -11.05
CA LEU A 303 0.64 8.29 -10.77
C LEU A 303 0.31 9.35 -9.69
N HIS A 304 -0.07 8.90 -8.49
CA HIS A 304 -0.41 9.76 -7.36
C HIS A 304 0.84 10.27 -6.61
N PHE A 305 0.62 11.17 -5.65
CA PHE A 305 1.68 11.89 -4.91
C PHE A 305 2.71 10.99 -4.18
N GLU A 306 2.42 9.71 -3.93
CA GLU A 306 3.36 8.79 -3.26
C GLU A 306 4.33 8.12 -4.24
N ASN A 307 3.96 8.07 -5.53
CA ASN A 307 4.76 7.41 -6.57
C ASN A 307 5.83 8.34 -7.18
N LEU A 308 5.87 9.61 -6.75
CA LEU A 308 6.86 10.60 -7.18
C LEU A 308 7.63 11.15 -5.98
N ILE A 309 8.95 11.25 -6.14
CA ILE A 309 9.82 11.91 -5.16
C ILE A 309 10.55 13.06 -5.84
N ALA A 310 10.44 14.26 -5.28
CA ALA A 310 11.24 15.40 -5.69
C ALA A 310 12.65 15.30 -5.08
N CYS A 311 13.64 15.05 -5.93
CA CYS A 311 15.04 14.99 -5.54
C CYS A 311 15.81 16.15 -6.19
N GLY A 312 15.71 17.34 -5.60
CA GLY A 312 16.16 18.59 -6.22
C GLY A 312 15.30 18.93 -7.43
N GLY A 313 15.90 19.41 -8.51
CA GLY A 313 15.22 19.65 -9.80
C GLY A 313 14.74 18.40 -10.57
N GLU A 314 14.76 17.21 -9.95
CA GLU A 314 14.40 15.94 -10.59
C GLU A 314 13.11 15.34 -9.98
N PRO A 315 12.00 15.21 -10.75
CA PRO A 315 10.87 14.37 -10.37
C PRO A 315 11.20 12.92 -10.67
N VAL A 316 11.38 12.11 -9.62
CA VAL A 316 11.77 10.70 -9.77
C VAL A 316 10.55 9.81 -9.57
N LEU A 317 10.21 9.04 -10.61
CA LEU A 317 9.14 8.06 -10.57
C LEU A 317 9.63 6.76 -9.91
N VAL A 318 9.17 6.50 -8.69
CA VAL A 318 9.64 5.35 -7.89
C VAL A 318 8.78 4.10 -8.08
N ASP A 319 7.61 4.22 -8.72
CA ASP A 319 6.74 3.10 -9.03
C ASP A 319 6.15 3.13 -10.44
N VAL A 320 6.18 1.98 -11.11
CA VAL A 320 5.71 1.82 -12.50
C VAL A 320 4.95 0.51 -12.67
N GLU A 321 4.40 -0.03 -11.58
CA GLU A 321 3.70 -1.32 -11.63
C GLU A 321 2.40 -1.27 -12.45
N THR A 322 1.84 -0.09 -12.71
CA THR A 322 0.57 0.13 -13.42
C THR A 322 0.73 0.54 -14.89
N LEU A 323 1.84 0.17 -15.54
CA LEU A 323 2.03 0.36 -16.98
C LEU A 323 1.13 -0.57 -17.81
N PHE A 324 0.79 -0.19 -19.04
CA PHE A 324 -0.08 -0.97 -19.95
C PHE A 324 -1.44 -1.33 -19.35
N HIS A 325 -1.98 -0.49 -18.46
CA HIS A 325 -3.18 -0.79 -17.68
C HIS A 325 -4.43 -0.89 -18.56
N PRO A 326 -5.25 -1.96 -18.44
CA PRO A 326 -6.47 -2.10 -19.23
C PRO A 326 -7.51 -1.01 -18.94
N PRO A 327 -8.41 -0.68 -19.87
CA PRO A 327 -9.58 0.14 -19.55
C PRO A 327 -10.39 -0.43 -18.38
N THR A 328 -11.20 0.42 -17.76
CA THR A 328 -12.07 0.01 -16.64
C THR A 328 -12.96 -1.15 -17.08
N LEU A 329 -12.96 -2.22 -16.29
CA LEU A 329 -13.72 -3.45 -16.57
C LEU A 329 -15.19 -3.25 -16.19
N LEU A 330 -15.90 -2.39 -16.93
CA LEU A 330 -17.34 -2.15 -16.73
C LEU A 330 -18.17 -3.23 -17.42
N ALA A 331 -19.37 -3.45 -16.89
CA ALA A 331 -20.33 -4.37 -17.47
C ALA A 331 -20.74 -3.94 -18.88
N ALA A 332 -20.80 -4.93 -19.78
CA ALA A 332 -21.09 -4.74 -21.20
C ALA A 332 -22.42 -4.02 -21.47
N ASP A 333 -23.36 -4.08 -20.53
CA ASP A 333 -24.73 -3.59 -20.69
C ASP A 333 -24.90 -2.10 -20.38
N THR A 334 -23.88 -1.43 -19.83
CA THR A 334 -23.90 0.02 -19.58
C THR A 334 -22.97 0.72 -20.57
N PRO A 335 -23.49 1.38 -21.63
CA PRO A 335 -22.66 2.22 -22.47
C PRO A 335 -22.07 3.34 -21.60
N PRO A 336 -20.74 3.40 -21.40
CA PRO A 336 -20.10 4.43 -20.62
C PRO A 336 -20.37 5.79 -21.26
N ASP A 337 -20.55 6.81 -20.41
CA ASP A 337 -20.64 8.21 -20.81
C ASP A 337 -19.50 8.54 -21.81
N PRO A 338 -19.79 9.08 -23.00
CA PRO A 338 -18.77 9.50 -23.96
C PRO A 338 -17.72 10.45 -23.36
N ALA A 339 -18.12 11.33 -22.43
CA ALA A 339 -17.19 12.23 -21.74
C ALA A 339 -16.25 11.46 -20.81
N TRP A 340 -16.78 10.47 -20.07
CA TRP A 340 -15.97 9.56 -19.26
C TRP A 340 -14.95 8.79 -20.11
N ARG A 341 -15.38 8.22 -21.25
CA ARG A 341 -14.48 7.50 -22.17
C ARG A 341 -13.37 8.39 -22.71
N ALA A 342 -13.70 9.65 -23.04
CA ALA A 342 -12.71 10.61 -23.50
C ALA A 342 -11.63 10.83 -22.43
N LEU A 343 -12.03 11.11 -21.18
CA LEU A 343 -11.10 11.28 -20.06
C LEU A 343 -10.30 10.01 -19.75
N GLU A 344 -10.95 8.84 -19.75
CA GLU A 344 -10.32 7.54 -19.54
C GLU A 344 -9.26 7.22 -20.62
N SER A 345 -9.43 7.72 -21.85
CA SER A 345 -8.44 7.51 -22.92
C SER A 345 -7.29 8.53 -22.92
N SER A 346 -7.40 9.58 -22.11
CA SER A 346 -6.54 10.78 -22.11
C SER A 346 -5.45 10.78 -21.05
N VAL A 347 -4.64 11.84 -21.04
CA VAL A 347 -3.65 12.16 -19.99
C VAL A 347 -4.24 12.25 -18.57
N ASP A 348 -5.54 12.52 -18.41
CA ASP A 348 -6.21 12.58 -17.11
C ASP A 348 -6.14 11.22 -16.38
N ARG A 349 -6.23 10.11 -17.12
CA ARG A 349 -6.16 8.75 -16.54
C ARG A 349 -4.80 8.44 -15.89
N VAL A 350 -3.73 9.14 -16.26
CA VAL A 350 -2.39 8.88 -15.71
C VAL A 350 -2.36 9.11 -14.20
N GLY A 351 -3.18 10.01 -13.66
CA GLY A 351 -3.23 10.33 -12.23
C GLY A 351 -2.20 11.39 -11.78
N LEU A 352 -1.39 11.89 -12.72
CA LEU A 352 -0.41 12.95 -12.46
C LEU A 352 -1.05 14.33 -12.34
N LEU A 353 -2.06 14.60 -13.18
CA LEU A 353 -2.71 15.90 -13.26
C LEU A 353 -3.63 16.14 -12.06
N PRO A 354 -3.82 17.41 -11.63
CA PRO A 354 -4.64 17.74 -10.48
C PRO A 354 -6.00 17.04 -10.48
N ARG A 355 -6.27 16.27 -9.43
CA ARG A 355 -7.54 15.56 -9.26
C ARG A 355 -7.95 15.62 -7.80
N LEU A 356 -9.05 16.33 -7.56
CA LEU A 356 -9.57 16.54 -6.21
C LEU A 356 -10.30 15.28 -5.71
N PHE A 357 -9.80 14.75 -4.61
CA PHE A 357 -10.54 13.84 -3.75
C PHE A 357 -11.49 14.67 -2.88
N LEU A 358 -12.78 14.46 -3.07
CA LEU A 358 -13.84 15.28 -2.45
C LEU A 358 -14.42 14.57 -1.23
N GLY A 359 -14.57 15.34 -0.16
CA GLY A 359 -15.33 14.99 1.04
C GLY A 359 -16.49 15.94 1.21
N GLU A 360 -17.26 15.78 2.29
CA GLU A 360 -18.43 16.64 2.55
C GLU A 360 -18.07 18.13 2.72
N GLU A 361 -16.93 18.42 3.36
CA GLU A 361 -16.53 19.80 3.70
C GLU A 361 -15.10 20.16 3.28
N SER A 362 -14.34 19.23 2.70
CA SER A 362 -12.97 19.48 2.24
C SER A 362 -12.65 18.74 0.94
N ALA A 363 -11.63 19.23 0.25
CA ALA A 363 -11.10 18.64 -0.96
C ALA A 363 -9.58 18.57 -0.83
N LEU A 364 -8.99 17.49 -1.34
CA LEU A 364 -7.56 17.28 -1.33
C LEU A 364 -7.11 16.77 -2.70
N ASP A 365 -6.09 17.41 -3.27
CA ASP A 365 -5.48 16.92 -4.51
C ASP A 365 -4.50 15.79 -4.19
N LEU A 366 -4.86 14.56 -4.56
CA LEU A 366 -4.03 13.36 -4.37
C LEU A 366 -3.27 12.98 -5.65
N SER A 367 -3.31 13.81 -6.69
CA SER A 367 -2.55 13.58 -7.92
C SER A 367 -1.04 13.66 -7.69
N GLY A 368 -0.25 13.23 -8.68
CA GLY A 368 1.20 13.40 -8.66
C GLY A 368 1.67 14.85 -8.55
N LEU A 369 0.85 15.83 -8.97
CA LEU A 369 1.10 17.28 -8.79
C LEU A 369 0.52 17.86 -7.47
N GLY A 370 -0.32 17.08 -6.78
CA GLY A 370 -0.98 17.44 -5.53
C GLY A 370 -0.10 17.22 -4.30
N GLY A 371 -0.71 16.77 -3.21
CA GLY A 371 -0.02 16.52 -1.94
C GLY A 371 0.18 17.80 -1.10
N ASP A 372 -0.77 18.73 -1.15
CA ASP A 372 -0.72 20.03 -0.47
C ASP A 372 -0.64 19.91 1.08
N PRO A 373 0.40 20.46 1.74
CA PRO A 373 0.50 20.43 3.21
C PRO A 373 -0.66 21.15 3.89
N GLY A 374 -1.01 20.70 5.10
CA GLY A 374 -1.87 21.44 6.01
C GLY A 374 -3.36 21.47 5.63
N ARG A 375 -3.74 20.71 4.59
CA ARG A 375 -5.14 20.41 4.26
C ARG A 375 -5.65 19.30 5.17
N HIS A 376 -6.97 19.17 5.31
CA HIS A 376 -7.57 18.03 6.02
C HIS A 376 -7.88 16.90 5.05
N TRP A 377 -7.72 15.66 5.51
CA TRP A 377 -8.25 14.50 4.82
C TRP A 377 -9.76 14.67 4.58
N PRO A 378 -10.25 14.43 3.35
CA PRO A 378 -11.67 14.58 3.02
C PRO A 378 -12.61 13.59 3.70
N ILE A 379 -12.07 12.49 4.22
CA ILE A 379 -12.82 11.46 4.92
C ILE A 379 -12.41 11.47 6.40
N GLU A 380 -13.40 11.32 7.29
CA GLU A 380 -13.13 11.14 8.71
C GLU A 380 -12.58 9.75 8.99
N THR A 381 -11.60 9.68 9.89
CA THR A 381 -11.01 8.41 10.32
C THR A 381 -11.46 8.08 11.73
N VAL A 382 -11.43 6.80 12.11
CA VAL A 382 -11.66 6.40 13.49
C VAL A 382 -10.55 6.93 14.39
N ALA A 383 -10.98 7.50 15.51
CA ALA A 383 -10.15 7.96 16.61
C ALA A 383 -10.79 7.56 17.96
N TRP A 384 -10.05 7.78 19.04
CA TRP A 384 -10.42 7.32 20.37
C TRP A 384 -10.41 8.47 21.38
N ALA A 385 -11.59 8.88 21.81
CA ALA A 385 -11.74 9.86 22.88
C ALA A 385 -11.58 9.19 24.26
N GLU A 386 -11.04 9.94 25.23
CA GLU A 386 -10.80 9.46 26.60
C GLU A 386 -9.91 8.19 26.64
N ALA A 387 -8.93 8.11 25.73
CA ALA A 387 -7.98 7.01 25.64
C ALA A 387 -7.29 6.73 26.99
N GLY A 388 -7.06 5.45 27.29
CA GLY A 388 -6.46 5.03 28.56
C GLY A 388 -7.40 5.09 29.77
N THR A 389 -8.70 5.29 29.56
CA THR A 389 -9.71 5.35 30.62
C THR A 389 -10.88 4.41 30.35
N ASP A 390 -11.64 4.05 31.38
CA ASP A 390 -12.86 3.24 31.22
C ASP A 390 -13.99 3.95 30.45
N ALA A 391 -13.86 5.25 30.21
CA ALA A 391 -14.77 6.05 29.39
C ALA A 391 -14.33 6.15 27.91
N MET A 392 -13.29 5.40 27.53
CA MET A 392 -12.80 5.33 26.15
C MET A 392 -13.92 4.97 25.18
N ARG A 393 -14.02 5.70 24.08
CA ARG A 393 -15.06 5.52 23.07
C ARG A 393 -14.58 5.92 21.68
N LEU A 394 -15.21 5.31 20.68
CA LEU A 394 -14.99 5.65 19.29
C LEU A 394 -15.52 7.07 19.00
N VAL A 395 -14.69 7.86 18.33
CA VAL A 395 -15.08 9.14 17.71
C VAL A 395 -14.56 9.16 16.28
N ARG A 396 -15.12 10.03 15.46
CA ARG A 396 -14.62 10.28 14.10
C ARG A 396 -13.91 11.63 14.09
N GLU A 397 -12.69 11.63 13.56
CA GLU A 397 -11.85 12.82 13.51
C GLU A 397 -11.24 12.99 12.12
N ARG A 398 -11.16 14.24 11.69
CA ARG A 398 -10.45 14.63 10.47
C ARG A 398 -8.97 14.77 10.79
N ARG A 399 -8.14 13.99 10.12
CA ARG A 399 -6.69 14.12 10.22
C ARG A 399 -6.20 15.22 9.29
N THR A 400 -5.14 15.89 9.70
CA THR A 400 -4.40 16.78 8.81
C THR A 400 -3.56 15.91 7.86
N PHE A 401 -3.56 16.25 6.58
CA PHE A 401 -2.71 15.65 5.58
C PHE A 401 -1.27 16.16 5.78
N GLU A 402 -0.36 15.22 6.01
CA GLU A 402 1.08 15.48 5.99
C GLU A 402 1.50 15.59 4.52
N SER A 403 2.24 16.64 4.15
CA SER A 403 2.67 16.88 2.77
C SER A 403 3.34 15.67 2.11
N GLY A 404 3.08 15.49 0.81
CA GLY A 404 3.81 14.51 0.00
C GLY A 404 5.27 14.90 -0.25
N LEU A 405 6.08 13.92 -0.65
CA LEU A 405 7.50 14.10 -1.04
C LEU A 405 7.68 14.42 -2.53
N ASN A 406 6.58 14.55 -3.26
CA ASN A 406 6.50 14.73 -4.72
C ASN A 406 6.75 16.17 -5.19
N ARG A 407 6.67 17.17 -4.30
CA ARG A 407 6.76 18.59 -4.66
C ARG A 407 8.18 19.14 -4.49
N PRO A 408 8.66 19.99 -5.42
CA PRO A 408 9.97 20.62 -5.28
C PRO A 408 9.87 21.71 -4.21
N VAL A 409 10.91 21.85 -3.40
CA VAL A 409 10.99 22.82 -2.30
C VAL A 409 12.35 23.49 -2.29
N LEU A 410 12.47 24.67 -1.67
CA LEU A 410 13.77 25.28 -1.37
C LEU A 410 14.22 24.86 0.02
N ALA A 411 15.55 24.85 0.22
CA ALA A 411 16.11 24.73 1.56
C ALA A 411 15.60 25.90 2.43
N ALA A 412 14.94 25.59 3.55
CA ALA A 412 14.64 26.61 4.53
C ALA A 412 15.95 27.12 5.15
N ALA A 413 15.99 28.39 5.59
CA ALA A 413 16.99 28.82 6.56
C ALA A 413 16.78 28.00 7.84
N ALA A 414 17.58 26.94 8.01
CA ALA A 414 17.28 25.81 8.89
C ALA A 414 16.97 26.24 10.34
N ARG A 415 15.85 25.73 10.90
CA ARG A 415 15.64 25.65 12.35
C ARG A 415 15.97 24.22 12.81
N GLY A 416 17.25 23.96 13.03
CA GLY A 416 17.73 22.97 14.01
C GLY A 416 17.25 21.51 13.92
N THR A 417 16.75 21.02 12.79
CA THR A 417 16.42 19.59 12.62
C THR A 417 17.62 18.82 12.07
N ASP A 418 17.85 17.62 12.62
CA ASP A 418 18.91 16.71 12.18
C ASP A 418 18.70 16.26 10.72
N ALA A 419 19.78 16.21 9.94
CA ALA A 419 19.74 15.96 8.48
C ALA A 419 19.13 14.61 8.08
N THR A 420 19.09 13.63 8.99
CA THR A 420 18.60 12.26 8.74
C THR A 420 17.07 12.13 8.70
N SER A 421 16.33 13.01 9.38
CA SER A 421 14.86 13.04 9.35
C SER A 421 14.30 13.96 8.27
N ALA A 422 15.09 14.93 7.79
CA ALA A 422 14.69 15.86 6.73
C ALA A 422 14.49 15.17 5.37
N ALA A 423 15.27 14.12 5.06
CA ALA A 423 15.20 13.40 3.79
C ALA A 423 13.89 12.60 3.57
N GLU A 424 13.08 12.43 4.63
CA GLU A 424 11.82 11.69 4.63
C GLU A 424 10.60 12.56 4.97
N SER A 425 10.80 13.87 5.21
CA SER A 425 9.72 14.76 5.62
C SER A 425 9.78 16.09 4.89
N ALA A 426 8.81 16.31 4.00
CA ALA A 426 8.60 17.60 3.35
C ALA A 426 8.31 18.74 4.36
N ALA A 427 7.85 18.41 5.58
CA ALA A 427 7.62 19.39 6.65
C ALA A 427 8.90 20.07 7.16
N ALA A 428 10.09 19.56 6.81
CA ALA A 428 11.36 20.19 7.14
C ALA A 428 11.72 21.40 6.25
N TYR A 429 10.96 21.64 5.17
CA TYR A 429 11.25 22.65 4.15
C TYR A 429 10.19 23.75 4.06
N GLY A 430 10.53 24.85 3.39
CA GLY A 430 9.56 25.91 3.07
C GLY A 430 8.54 25.45 2.03
N PRO A 431 7.42 26.19 1.84
CA PRO A 431 6.43 25.83 0.83
C PRO A 431 7.06 25.84 -0.57
N GLY A 432 6.78 24.80 -1.35
CA GLY A 432 7.12 24.72 -2.77
C GLY A 432 6.28 25.67 -3.62
N PRO A 433 6.66 25.91 -4.89
CA PRO A 433 5.87 26.73 -5.80
C PRO A 433 4.53 26.07 -6.12
N GLU A 434 3.54 26.87 -6.51
CA GLU A 434 2.28 26.36 -7.03
C GLU A 434 2.50 25.76 -8.44
N PRO A 435 2.14 24.48 -8.70
CA PRO A 435 2.29 23.86 -10.02
C PRO A 435 1.72 24.69 -11.18
N ALA A 436 0.59 25.37 -10.97
CA ALA A 436 -0.06 26.18 -12.00
C ALA A 436 0.82 27.31 -12.54
N ASP A 437 1.76 27.84 -11.74
CA ASP A 437 2.71 28.87 -12.17
C ASP A 437 3.69 28.35 -13.25
N PHE A 438 3.83 27.03 -13.36
CA PHE A 438 4.76 26.36 -14.27
C PHE A 438 4.04 25.61 -15.41
N THR A 439 2.77 25.94 -15.67
CA THR A 439 1.95 25.31 -16.72
C THR A 439 2.64 25.31 -18.09
N GLU A 440 3.28 26.41 -18.49
CA GLU A 440 3.95 26.48 -19.79
C GLU A 440 5.19 25.60 -19.88
N ALA A 441 5.99 25.53 -18.82
CA ALA A 441 7.16 24.64 -18.75
C ALA A 441 6.71 23.17 -18.82
N PHE A 442 5.66 22.83 -18.07
CA PHE A 442 5.06 21.49 -18.10
C PHE A 442 4.55 21.14 -19.51
N VAL A 443 3.77 22.02 -20.14
CA VAL A 443 3.25 21.78 -21.50
C VAL A 443 4.39 21.71 -22.53
N ALA A 444 5.45 22.50 -22.39
CA ALA A 444 6.62 22.43 -23.26
C ALA A 444 7.30 21.06 -23.18
N GLY A 445 7.54 20.57 -21.95
CA GLY A 445 8.12 19.24 -21.72
C GLY A 445 7.23 18.11 -22.25
N PHE A 446 5.92 18.18 -21.99
CA PHE A 446 4.95 17.23 -22.53
C PHE A 446 4.96 17.18 -24.06
N ARG A 447 4.89 18.34 -24.71
CA ARG A 447 4.89 18.47 -26.16
C ARG A 447 6.18 17.94 -26.77
N ALA A 448 7.33 18.25 -26.19
CA ALA A 448 8.63 17.78 -26.68
C ALA A 448 8.74 16.25 -26.58
N ALA A 449 8.34 15.68 -25.45
CA ALA A 449 8.35 14.24 -25.24
C ALA A 449 7.36 13.52 -26.15
N TYR A 450 6.12 14.02 -26.26
CA TYR A 450 5.10 13.49 -27.15
C TYR A 450 5.60 13.39 -28.59
N ARG A 451 6.21 14.48 -29.11
CA ARG A 451 6.76 14.51 -30.47
C ARG A 451 7.93 13.54 -30.65
N THR A 452 8.76 13.38 -29.62
CA THR A 452 9.86 12.41 -29.64
C THR A 452 9.34 10.98 -29.75
N ILE A 453 8.30 10.64 -28.98
CA ILE A 453 7.63 9.33 -29.02
C ILE A 453 6.98 9.10 -30.39
N ALA A 454 6.19 10.06 -30.87
CA ALA A 454 5.49 9.95 -32.15
C ALA A 454 6.45 9.82 -33.35
N ALA A 455 7.56 10.57 -33.35
CA ALA A 455 8.56 10.52 -34.42
C ALA A 455 9.32 9.18 -34.48
N ALA A 456 9.38 8.45 -33.36
CA ALA A 456 10.09 7.18 -33.26
C ALA A 456 9.15 5.99 -32.96
N ALA A 457 7.88 6.10 -33.39
CA ALA A 457 6.84 5.09 -33.14
C ALA A 457 7.25 3.68 -33.60
N GLU A 458 7.94 3.54 -34.74
CA GLU A 458 8.37 2.25 -35.27
C GLU A 458 9.45 1.57 -34.40
N GLU A 459 10.37 2.35 -33.84
CA GLU A 459 11.40 1.84 -32.90
C GLU A 459 10.78 1.34 -31.59
N LEU A 460 9.64 1.89 -31.19
CA LEU A 460 8.93 1.50 -29.97
C LEU A 460 8.01 0.30 -30.22
N THR A 461 7.22 0.35 -31.28
CA THR A 461 6.05 -0.54 -31.48
C THR A 461 6.30 -1.69 -32.44
N GLY A 462 7.36 -1.61 -33.27
CA GLY A 462 7.67 -2.58 -34.31
C GLY A 462 7.94 -4.00 -33.77
N PRO A 463 8.14 -5.00 -34.65
CA PRO A 463 8.34 -6.40 -34.23
C PRO A 463 9.55 -6.63 -33.31
N ALA A 464 10.59 -5.81 -33.46
CA ALA A 464 11.77 -5.77 -32.58
C ALA A 464 11.81 -4.49 -31.72
N GLY A 465 10.68 -3.80 -31.60
CA GLY A 465 10.58 -2.52 -30.90
C GLY A 465 10.74 -2.69 -29.39
N LEU A 466 11.14 -1.60 -28.73
CA LEU A 466 11.47 -1.64 -27.30
C LEU A 466 10.31 -2.13 -26.43
N LEU A 467 9.07 -1.81 -26.81
CA LEU A 467 7.88 -2.19 -26.04
C LEU A 467 7.62 -3.69 -26.04
N HIS A 468 8.16 -4.46 -27.00
CA HIS A 468 8.01 -5.92 -27.00
C HIS A 468 8.65 -6.57 -25.77
N ARG A 469 9.67 -5.93 -25.16
CA ARG A 469 10.34 -6.43 -23.96
C ARG A 469 9.39 -6.56 -22.77
N PHE A 470 8.37 -5.69 -22.71
CA PHE A 470 7.36 -5.71 -21.65
C PHE A 470 6.35 -6.85 -21.77
N ALA A 471 6.34 -7.63 -22.85
CA ALA A 471 5.27 -8.60 -23.14
C ALA A 471 4.99 -9.61 -22.01
N LYS A 472 6.02 -9.93 -21.21
CA LYS A 472 5.94 -10.92 -20.12
C LYS A 472 6.02 -10.30 -18.73
N ASP A 473 6.20 -8.99 -18.63
CA ASP A 473 6.33 -8.32 -17.34
C ASP A 473 5.03 -8.41 -16.56
N GLU A 474 5.16 -8.60 -15.24
CA GLU A 474 4.02 -8.48 -14.34
C GLU A 474 3.68 -7.00 -14.14
N ILE A 475 2.44 -6.62 -14.44
CA ILE A 475 1.86 -5.31 -14.15
C ILE A 475 0.68 -5.48 -13.20
N ARG A 476 0.41 -4.47 -12.38
CA ARG A 476 -0.75 -4.37 -11.49
C ARG A 476 -1.96 -3.81 -12.23
N ILE A 477 -3.12 -4.41 -11.98
CA ILE A 477 -4.42 -3.88 -12.36
C ILE A 477 -5.13 -3.37 -11.12
N VAL A 478 -5.45 -2.08 -11.12
CA VAL A 478 -6.24 -1.41 -10.09
C VAL A 478 -7.70 -1.45 -10.52
N LEU A 479 -8.46 -2.40 -9.98
CA LEU A 479 -9.90 -2.52 -10.26
C LEU A 479 -10.73 -1.45 -9.54
N ARG A 480 -10.33 -1.15 -8.30
CA ARG A 480 -10.94 -0.16 -7.42
C ARG A 480 -9.85 0.58 -6.69
N GLY A 481 -10.12 1.83 -6.33
CA GLY A 481 -9.19 2.58 -5.50
C GLY A 481 -8.97 1.89 -4.15
N THR A 482 -7.71 1.78 -3.72
CA THR A 482 -7.28 1.19 -2.45
C THR A 482 -8.12 1.63 -1.25
N HIS A 483 -8.52 2.90 -1.19
CA HIS A 483 -9.32 3.44 -0.08
C HIS A 483 -10.62 2.68 0.16
N VAL A 484 -11.26 2.14 -0.89
CA VAL A 484 -12.49 1.33 -0.77
C VAL A 484 -12.20 0.06 0.02
N TYR A 485 -11.12 -0.64 -0.32
CA TYR A 485 -10.72 -1.86 0.38
C TYR A 485 -10.24 -1.58 1.79
N ALA A 486 -9.48 -0.49 2.00
CA ALA A 486 -9.04 -0.07 3.33
C ALA A 486 -10.25 0.21 4.25
N THR A 487 -11.28 0.91 3.75
CA THR A 487 -12.53 1.13 4.48
C THR A 487 -13.25 -0.18 4.78
N LEU A 488 -13.35 -1.11 3.82
CA LEU A 488 -13.99 -2.42 4.07
C LEU A 488 -13.23 -3.23 5.13
N LEU A 489 -11.90 -3.27 5.07
CA LEU A 489 -11.07 -3.91 6.08
C LEU A 489 -11.30 -3.30 7.46
N GLU A 490 -11.30 -1.96 7.56
CA GLU A 490 -11.55 -1.26 8.82
C GLU A 490 -12.97 -1.52 9.36
N GLU A 491 -14.01 -1.39 8.53
CA GLU A 491 -15.39 -1.62 8.93
C GLU A 491 -15.68 -3.09 9.27
N SER A 492 -14.97 -4.02 8.63
CA SER A 492 -15.05 -5.46 8.94
C SER A 492 -14.50 -5.84 10.32
N THR A 493 -13.88 -4.89 11.04
CA THR A 493 -13.49 -5.05 12.45
C THR A 493 -14.59 -4.63 13.43
N HIS A 494 -15.80 -4.30 12.96
CA HIS A 494 -16.94 -4.08 13.84
C HIS A 494 -17.25 -5.36 14.64
N PRO A 495 -17.54 -5.27 15.97
CA PRO A 495 -17.71 -6.46 16.82
C PRO A 495 -18.77 -7.45 16.31
N ASP A 496 -19.83 -6.97 15.67
CA ASP A 496 -20.87 -7.83 15.10
C ASP A 496 -20.37 -8.66 13.90
N CYS A 497 -19.39 -8.17 13.13
CA CYS A 497 -18.75 -8.91 12.05
C CYS A 497 -17.65 -9.86 12.56
N LEU A 498 -17.32 -9.82 13.86
CA LEU A 498 -16.19 -10.54 14.45
C LEU A 498 -16.60 -11.80 15.23
N ARG A 499 -17.91 -12.07 15.36
CA ARG A 499 -18.42 -13.25 16.08
C ARG A 499 -18.57 -14.48 15.20
N ALA A 500 -19.10 -14.33 13.98
CA ALA A 500 -19.31 -15.42 13.03
C ALA A 500 -18.91 -15.02 11.60
N GLY A 501 -18.41 -15.98 10.83
CA GLY A 501 -17.93 -15.72 9.48
C GLY A 501 -19.02 -15.25 8.52
N ALA A 502 -20.24 -15.77 8.68
CA ALA A 502 -21.41 -15.33 7.90
C ALA A 502 -21.71 -13.83 8.06
N ASP A 503 -21.46 -13.24 9.24
CA ASP A 503 -21.68 -11.80 9.47
C ASP A 503 -20.65 -10.96 8.70
N ARG A 504 -19.40 -11.43 8.61
CA ARG A 504 -18.36 -10.79 7.80
C ARG A 504 -18.61 -10.99 6.31
N ASP A 505 -19.02 -12.18 5.89
CA ASP A 505 -19.41 -12.47 4.50
C ASP A 505 -20.56 -11.56 4.05
N GLY A 506 -21.55 -11.32 4.92
CA GLY A 506 -22.64 -10.39 4.68
C GLY A 506 -22.18 -8.95 4.40
N LEU A 507 -21.18 -8.46 5.13
CA LEU A 507 -20.57 -7.15 4.87
C LEU A 507 -19.81 -7.13 3.54
N LEU A 508 -18.98 -8.14 3.29
CA LEU A 508 -18.14 -8.22 2.09
C LEU A 508 -18.95 -8.49 0.82
N ALA A 509 -20.17 -9.02 0.94
CA ALA A 509 -21.09 -9.20 -0.16
C ALA A 509 -21.47 -7.89 -0.88
N TRP A 510 -21.25 -6.72 -0.26
CA TRP A 510 -21.36 -5.42 -0.93
C TRP A 510 -20.53 -5.33 -2.22
N LEU A 511 -19.39 -6.03 -2.28
CA LEU A 511 -18.57 -6.09 -3.49
C LEU A 511 -19.29 -6.73 -4.69
N ARG A 512 -20.31 -7.57 -4.46
CA ARG A 512 -21.13 -8.20 -5.50
C ARG A 512 -22.10 -7.24 -6.18
N GLU A 513 -22.27 -6.03 -5.63
CA GLU A 513 -22.99 -4.94 -6.29
C GLU A 513 -22.10 -4.22 -7.34
N SER A 514 -20.87 -4.72 -7.59
CA SER A 514 -19.95 -4.13 -8.56
C SER A 514 -20.50 -4.12 -9.98
N PRO A 515 -20.19 -3.09 -10.78
CA PRO A 515 -20.46 -3.11 -12.20
C PRO A 515 -19.48 -4.00 -13.00
N PHE A 516 -18.73 -4.93 -12.41
CA PHE A 516 -17.85 -5.82 -13.18
C PHE A 516 -18.70 -6.80 -14.01
N GLY A 517 -18.82 -6.59 -15.32
CA GLY A 517 -19.55 -7.53 -16.18
C GLY A 517 -18.65 -8.51 -16.94
N GLY A 518 -19.32 -9.39 -17.68
CA GLY A 518 -18.68 -10.47 -18.43
C GLY A 518 -18.39 -11.73 -17.59
N PRO A 519 -17.90 -12.81 -18.22
CA PRO A 519 -17.69 -14.11 -17.56
C PRO A 519 -16.68 -14.07 -16.40
N GLY A 520 -15.74 -13.11 -16.40
CA GLY A 520 -14.70 -12.96 -15.38
C GLY A 520 -15.14 -12.19 -14.13
N GLY A 521 -16.26 -11.45 -14.16
CA GLY A 521 -16.66 -10.54 -13.07
C GLY A 521 -16.80 -11.24 -11.71
N ARG A 522 -17.54 -12.35 -11.66
CA ARG A 522 -17.74 -13.11 -10.41
C ARG A 522 -16.45 -13.71 -9.86
N LEU A 523 -15.49 -14.05 -10.72
CA LEU A 523 -14.20 -14.57 -10.30
C LEU A 523 -13.31 -13.46 -9.73
N LEU A 524 -13.39 -12.24 -10.28
CA LEU A 524 -12.74 -11.06 -9.68
C LEU A 524 -13.31 -10.77 -8.29
N GLU A 525 -14.64 -10.79 -8.16
CA GLU A 525 -15.32 -10.55 -6.87
C GLU A 525 -14.98 -11.60 -5.81
N ALA A 526 -14.88 -12.88 -6.21
CA ALA A 526 -14.48 -13.95 -5.31
C ALA A 526 -13.02 -13.78 -4.86
N ALA A 527 -12.13 -13.39 -5.78
CA ALA A 527 -10.74 -13.08 -5.46
C ALA A 527 -10.61 -11.85 -4.54
N GLU A 528 -11.40 -10.79 -4.76
CA GLU A 528 -11.46 -9.62 -3.86
C GLU A 528 -11.86 -10.06 -2.43
N GLN A 529 -12.91 -10.87 -2.31
CA GLN A 529 -13.39 -11.38 -1.01
C GLN A 529 -12.34 -12.27 -0.33
N ALA A 530 -11.65 -13.13 -1.08
CA ALA A 530 -10.60 -14.00 -0.54
C ALA A 530 -9.42 -13.20 0.03
N ASP A 531 -8.94 -12.17 -0.69
CA ASP A 531 -7.87 -11.31 -0.21
C ASP A 531 -8.29 -10.52 1.05
N LEU A 532 -9.52 -10.00 1.10
CA LEU A 532 -10.05 -9.30 2.27
C LEU A 532 -10.26 -10.21 3.49
N TRP A 533 -10.52 -11.50 3.28
CA TRP A 533 -10.53 -12.52 4.34
C TRP A 533 -9.13 -12.84 4.87
N ASN A 534 -8.09 -12.65 4.06
CA ASN A 534 -6.70 -12.73 4.49
C ASN A 534 -6.19 -11.45 5.16
N GLY A 535 -7.01 -10.39 5.19
CA GLY A 535 -6.65 -9.08 5.72
C GLY A 535 -5.82 -8.24 4.75
N ASP A 536 -5.78 -8.61 3.48
CA ASP A 536 -5.03 -7.93 2.43
C ASP A 536 -5.94 -7.06 1.57
N VAL A 537 -5.34 -6.03 0.96
CA VAL A 537 -6.00 -5.33 -0.14
C VAL A 537 -5.90 -6.20 -1.40
N PRO A 538 -7.00 -6.39 -2.15
CA PRO A 538 -6.99 -7.21 -3.35
C PRO A 538 -5.94 -6.78 -4.37
N LEU A 539 -5.24 -7.76 -4.92
CA LEU A 539 -4.22 -7.55 -5.94
C LEU A 539 -4.53 -8.36 -7.19
N PHE A 540 -4.61 -7.66 -8.32
CA PHE A 540 -4.73 -8.28 -9.64
C PHE A 540 -3.53 -7.92 -10.50
N THR A 541 -3.06 -8.88 -11.27
CA THR A 541 -1.95 -8.68 -12.19
C THR A 541 -2.30 -9.09 -13.61
N ALA A 542 -1.57 -8.53 -14.57
CA ALA A 542 -1.61 -8.93 -15.96
C ALA A 542 -0.21 -8.94 -16.56
N ARG A 543 -0.14 -9.39 -17.82
CA ARG A 543 1.05 -9.30 -18.65
C ARG A 543 0.70 -8.53 -19.91
N PRO A 544 1.47 -7.50 -20.31
CA PRO A 544 1.15 -6.68 -21.47
C PRO A 544 0.92 -7.46 -22.76
N GLY A 545 1.58 -8.61 -22.94
CA GLY A 545 1.42 -9.48 -24.12
C GLY A 545 0.30 -10.51 -24.04
N ALA A 546 -0.52 -10.52 -22.98
CA ALA A 546 -1.61 -11.47 -22.80
C ALA A 546 -2.92 -10.76 -22.41
N ALA A 547 -4.04 -11.22 -22.97
CA ALA A 547 -5.38 -10.78 -22.58
C ALA A 547 -5.89 -11.63 -21.40
N ALA A 548 -5.18 -11.58 -20.28
CA ALA A 548 -5.45 -12.39 -19.10
C ALA A 548 -5.16 -11.61 -17.81
N VAL A 549 -5.93 -11.91 -16.76
CA VAL A 549 -5.76 -11.38 -15.40
C VAL A 549 -5.48 -12.53 -14.46
N TRP A 550 -4.62 -12.31 -13.47
CA TRP A 550 -4.33 -13.23 -12.39
C TRP A 550 -4.69 -12.57 -11.06
N SER A 551 -5.28 -13.34 -10.14
CA SER A 551 -5.46 -12.95 -8.75
C SER A 551 -4.15 -13.01 -7.96
N ALA A 552 -4.17 -12.55 -6.71
CA ALA A 552 -3.02 -12.49 -5.82
C ALA A 552 -2.33 -13.85 -5.62
N ASP A 553 -3.09 -14.94 -5.61
CA ASP A 553 -2.65 -16.34 -5.48
C ASP A 553 -2.10 -16.95 -6.80
N GLY A 554 -2.17 -16.21 -7.91
CA GLY A 554 -1.75 -16.69 -9.23
C GLY A 554 -2.83 -17.46 -9.99
N THR A 555 -4.07 -17.51 -9.50
CA THR A 555 -5.19 -18.12 -10.24
C THR A 555 -5.54 -17.28 -11.46
N LEU A 556 -5.69 -17.93 -12.62
CA LEU A 556 -6.06 -17.28 -13.88
C LEU A 556 -7.56 -16.95 -13.89
N ILE A 557 -7.89 -15.71 -14.24
CA ILE A 557 -9.26 -15.22 -14.41
C ILE A 557 -9.57 -15.09 -15.91
N PRO A 558 -10.21 -16.10 -16.52
CA PRO A 558 -10.46 -16.12 -17.96
C PRO A 558 -11.49 -15.06 -18.38
N GLY A 559 -11.27 -14.46 -19.55
CA GLY A 559 -12.24 -13.54 -20.16
C GLY A 559 -12.38 -12.18 -19.47
N ALA A 560 -11.46 -11.83 -18.55
CA ALA A 560 -11.45 -10.53 -17.90
C ALA A 560 -10.99 -9.38 -18.83
N LEU A 561 -10.14 -9.66 -19.83
CA LEU A 561 -9.66 -8.66 -20.79
C LEU A 561 -10.03 -9.04 -22.23
N ALA A 562 -10.45 -8.05 -23.02
CA ALA A 562 -10.80 -8.24 -24.44
C ALA A 562 -9.58 -8.19 -25.38
N GLU A 563 -8.51 -7.48 -25.00
CA GLU A 563 -7.31 -7.31 -25.80
C GLU A 563 -6.04 -7.23 -24.93
N THR A 564 -4.86 -7.35 -25.55
CA THR A 564 -3.58 -7.24 -24.86
C THR A 564 -3.24 -5.76 -24.57
N GLY A 565 -2.51 -5.51 -23.48
CA GLY A 565 -2.02 -4.16 -23.17
C GLY A 565 -1.08 -3.62 -24.23
N LEU A 566 -0.24 -4.48 -24.82
CA LEU A 566 0.67 -4.11 -25.90
C LEU A 566 -0.06 -3.65 -27.16
N ASP A 567 -1.09 -4.37 -27.61
CA ASP A 567 -1.79 -3.99 -28.83
C ASP A 567 -2.55 -2.67 -28.68
N ARG A 568 -3.08 -2.41 -27.48
CA ARG A 568 -3.71 -1.13 -27.15
C ARG A 568 -2.71 0.03 -27.18
N VAL A 569 -1.56 -0.13 -26.52
CA VAL A 569 -0.48 0.86 -26.53
C VAL A 569 0.07 1.10 -27.94
N ARG A 570 0.24 0.04 -28.75
CA ARG A 570 0.64 0.18 -30.16
C ARG A 570 -0.35 1.03 -30.95
N ARG A 571 -1.65 0.79 -30.77
CA ARG A 571 -2.71 1.58 -31.42
C ARG A 571 -2.68 3.03 -30.95
N LYS A 572 -2.48 3.27 -29.65
CA LYS A 572 -2.37 4.62 -29.09
C LYS A 572 -1.19 5.37 -29.69
N ILE A 573 0.01 4.78 -29.69
CA ILE A 573 1.20 5.39 -30.28
C ILE A 573 1.02 5.66 -31.78
N ALA A 574 0.39 4.74 -32.52
CA ALA A 574 0.09 4.95 -33.94
C ALA A 574 -0.93 6.08 -34.19
N ALA A 575 -1.81 6.36 -33.22
CA ALA A 575 -2.77 7.45 -33.26
C ALA A 575 -2.19 8.79 -32.79
N MET A 576 -0.97 8.82 -32.24
CA MET A 576 -0.34 10.06 -31.79
C MET A 576 -0.08 10.98 -32.98
N GLY A 577 -0.70 12.16 -32.96
CA GLY A 577 -0.69 13.12 -34.05
C GLY A 577 -1.11 14.51 -33.60
N GLY A 578 -1.24 15.45 -34.55
CA GLY A 578 -1.51 16.85 -34.22
C GLY A 578 -2.84 17.09 -33.50
N ALA A 579 -3.89 16.35 -33.87
CA ALA A 579 -5.21 16.45 -33.22
C ALA A 579 -5.17 15.90 -31.78
N ASP A 580 -4.64 14.69 -31.60
CA ASP A 580 -4.51 14.10 -30.27
C ASP A 580 -3.64 14.96 -29.35
N LEU A 581 -2.49 15.45 -29.83
CA LEU A 581 -1.63 16.36 -29.06
C LEU A 581 -2.39 17.62 -28.60
N HIS A 582 -3.21 18.20 -29.47
CA HIS A 582 -4.02 19.37 -29.12
C HIS A 582 -5.02 19.06 -28.00
N ASP A 583 -5.73 17.93 -28.12
CA ASP A 583 -6.73 17.50 -27.14
C ASP A 583 -6.07 17.20 -25.79
N GLN A 584 -4.93 16.50 -25.78
CA GLN A 584 -4.19 16.24 -24.54
C GLN A 584 -3.66 17.53 -23.89
N GLU A 585 -3.11 18.47 -24.67
CA GLU A 585 -2.66 19.77 -24.14
C GLU A 585 -3.82 20.58 -23.55
N TRP A 586 -5.01 20.50 -24.16
CA TRP A 586 -6.21 21.14 -23.61
C TRP A 586 -6.57 20.56 -22.25
N ILE A 587 -6.57 19.23 -22.09
CA ILE A 587 -6.87 18.55 -20.82
C ILE A 587 -5.83 18.93 -19.75
N VAL A 588 -4.54 18.96 -20.09
CA VAL A 588 -3.48 19.43 -19.18
C VAL A 588 -3.82 20.82 -18.65
N ARG A 589 -4.06 21.78 -19.55
CA ARG A 589 -4.34 23.18 -19.19
C ARG A 589 -5.62 23.33 -18.38
N ALA A 590 -6.68 22.61 -18.75
CA ALA A 590 -7.94 22.60 -18.02
C ALA A 590 -7.75 22.07 -16.59
N SER A 591 -6.94 21.02 -16.41
CA SER A 591 -6.64 20.44 -15.10
C SER A 591 -5.89 21.42 -14.19
N PHE A 592 -4.86 22.11 -14.71
CA PHE A 592 -4.17 23.18 -13.98
C PHE A 592 -5.11 24.33 -13.60
N ALA A 593 -6.01 24.74 -14.50
CA ALA A 593 -6.96 25.81 -14.23
C ALA A 593 -8.04 25.43 -13.19
N ALA A 594 -8.36 24.14 -13.06
CA ALA A 594 -9.33 23.64 -12.10
C ALA A 594 -8.76 23.46 -10.68
N ARG A 595 -7.43 23.52 -10.52
CA ARG A 595 -6.77 23.40 -9.23
C ARG A 595 -7.03 24.66 -8.39
N PRO A 596 -7.64 24.54 -7.20
CA PRO A 596 -7.85 25.70 -6.34
C PRO A 596 -6.49 26.20 -5.86
N GLY A 597 -6.15 27.45 -6.20
CA GLY A 597 -4.91 28.09 -5.73
C GLY A 597 -4.81 28.05 -4.21
N THR A 598 -3.60 27.86 -3.70
CA THR A 598 -3.31 27.80 -2.25
C THR A 598 -3.50 29.13 -1.56
#